data_AF-A0A699WWB7-F1
#
_entry.id   AF-A0A699WWB7-F1
#
_cell.length_a   1.000
_cell.length_b   1.000
_cell.length_c   1.000
_cell.angle_alpha   90.00
_cell.angle_beta   90.00
_cell.angle_gamma   90.00
#
_symmetry.space_group_name_H-M   'P 1'
#
loop_
_entity.id
_entity.type
_entity.pdbx_description
1 polymer ?
#
loop_
_entity_poly.entity_id
_entity_poly.type
_entity_poly.pdbx_seq_one_letter_code
_entity_poly.pdbx_strand_id
1 'polypeptide(L)'
;MSATTQRDRAVSLAKSYPKEALKQARQVEKPWFRAQALSWVARFAERDVITISVEAAQAAAAGDDKYQQCAVRAWEIAALAERDYLTEAS
;
A
#
# COMPACT_ATOMS: atom_id res chain seq x y z
N MET A 1 -15.64 -0.41 -12.23
CA MET A 1 -14.87 -1.43 -11.46
C MET A 1 -14.85 -0.96 -10.02
N SER A 2 -15.13 -1.82 -9.03
CA SER A 2 -15.13 -1.39 -7.62
C SER A 2 -13.70 -1.14 -7.12
N ALA A 3 -13.55 -0.31 -6.09
CA ALA A 3 -12.25 -0.05 -5.49
C ALA A 3 -11.61 -1.32 -4.89
N THR A 4 -12.43 -2.28 -4.44
CA THR A 4 -11.97 -3.63 -4.05
C THR A 4 -11.31 -4.35 -5.21
N THR A 5 -11.97 -4.41 -6.38
CA THR A 5 -11.40 -5.05 -7.57
C THR A 5 -10.14 -4.33 -8.06
N GLN A 6 -10.08 -3.00 -7.94
CA GLN A 6 -8.86 -2.23 -8.25
C GLN A 6 -7.68 -2.64 -7.34
N ARG A 7 -7.91 -2.71 -6.03
CA ARG A 7 -6.90 -3.21 -5.08
C ARG A 7 -6.46 -4.62 -5.42
N ASP A 8 -7.40 -5.54 -5.62
CA ASP A 8 -7.10 -6.95 -5.88
C ASP A 8 -6.27 -7.12 -7.16
N ARG A 9 -6.57 -6.30 -8.18
CA ARG A 9 -5.78 -6.27 -9.41
C ARG A 9 -4.33 -5.84 -9.15
N ALA A 10 -4.10 -4.75 -8.40
CA ALA A 10 -2.76 -4.30 -8.02
C ALA A 10 -2.00 -5.38 -7.21
N VAL A 11 -2.68 -5.97 -6.21
CA VAL A 11 -2.13 -7.02 -5.35
C VAL A 11 -1.69 -8.25 -6.17
N SER A 12 -2.51 -8.70 -7.13
CA SER A 12 -2.18 -9.85 -7.98
C SER A 12 -0.95 -9.63 -8.88
N LEU A 13 -0.67 -8.38 -9.23
CA LEU A 13 0.48 -8.01 -10.06
C LEU A 13 1.77 -7.85 -9.25
N ALA A 14 1.69 -7.50 -7.95
CA ALA A 14 2.82 -6.99 -7.17
C ALA A 14 4.06 -7.90 -7.19
N LYS A 15 3.89 -9.23 -7.13
CA LYS A 15 5.01 -10.17 -7.07
C LYS A 15 5.73 -10.35 -8.41
N SER A 16 5.02 -10.25 -9.53
CA SER A 16 5.56 -10.54 -10.86
C SER A 16 5.82 -9.28 -11.70
N TYR A 17 5.05 -8.22 -11.43
CA TYR A 17 5.01 -6.97 -12.20
C TYR A 17 4.90 -5.77 -11.23
N PRO A 18 5.92 -5.53 -10.39
CA PRO A 18 5.83 -4.54 -9.30
C PRO A 18 5.62 -3.11 -9.81
N LYS A 19 6.14 -2.75 -10.99
CA LYS A 19 5.96 -1.41 -11.58
C LYS A 19 4.52 -1.19 -12.05
N GLU A 20 3.95 -2.17 -12.73
CA GLU A 20 2.55 -2.15 -13.16
C GLU A 20 1.62 -2.17 -11.94
N ALA A 21 1.94 -2.97 -10.93
CA ALA A 21 1.21 -3.03 -9.67
C ALA A 21 1.21 -1.67 -8.97
N LEU A 22 2.35 -0.97 -8.90
CA LEU A 22 2.44 0.37 -8.32
C LEU A 22 1.55 1.37 -9.08
N LYS A 23 1.58 1.34 -10.41
CA LYS A 23 0.72 2.20 -11.23
C LYS A 23 -0.77 1.95 -10.95
N GLN A 24 -1.17 0.68 -10.83
CA GLN A 24 -2.56 0.31 -10.52
C GLN A 24 -2.94 0.68 -9.08
N ALA A 25 -2.05 0.45 -8.12
CA ALA A 25 -2.28 0.78 -6.71
C ALA A 25 -2.57 2.27 -6.52
N ARG A 26 -1.79 3.16 -7.17
CA ARG A 26 -2.01 4.62 -7.15
C ARG A 26 -3.36 5.04 -7.73
N GLN A 27 -3.93 4.25 -8.64
CA GLN A 27 -5.23 4.52 -9.27
C GLN A 27 -6.43 3.98 -8.48
N VAL A 28 -6.21 3.24 -7.38
CA VAL A 28 -7.32 2.78 -6.53
C VAL A 28 -8.06 3.99 -5.96
N GLU A 29 -9.37 4.03 -6.17
CA GLU A 29 -10.19 5.22 -5.92
C GLU A 29 -10.33 5.52 -4.43
N LYS A 30 -10.64 4.49 -3.63
CA LYS A 30 -10.88 4.64 -2.19
C LYS A 30 -9.56 4.62 -1.41
N PRO A 31 -9.29 5.62 -0.55
CA PRO A 31 -8.03 5.73 0.18
C PRO A 31 -7.69 4.49 1.03
N TRP A 32 -8.68 3.90 1.70
CA TRP A 32 -8.54 2.64 2.46
C TRP A 32 -7.98 1.49 1.60
N PHE A 33 -8.52 1.30 0.40
CA PHE A 33 -8.06 0.25 -0.51
C PHE A 33 -6.76 0.61 -1.21
N ARG A 34 -6.53 1.91 -1.46
CA ARG A 34 -5.26 2.42 -2.02
C ARG A 34 -4.09 2.17 -1.08
N ALA A 35 -4.25 2.46 0.20
CA ALA A 35 -3.24 2.19 1.22
C ALA A 35 -2.87 0.71 1.24
N GLN A 36 -3.85 -0.20 1.33
CA GLN A 36 -3.60 -1.66 1.27
C GLN A 36 -2.84 -2.08 0.01
N ALA A 37 -3.25 -1.58 -1.15
CA ALA A 37 -2.61 -1.91 -2.42
C ALA A 37 -1.15 -1.43 -2.45
N LEU A 38 -0.87 -0.19 -2.02
CA LEU A 38 0.47 0.37 -1.97
C LEU A 38 1.37 -0.37 -0.98
N SER A 39 0.88 -0.69 0.22
CA SER A 39 1.61 -1.48 1.21
C SER A 39 1.98 -2.87 0.66
N TRP A 40 1.05 -3.51 -0.05
CA TRP A 40 1.32 -4.80 -0.68
C TRP A 40 2.37 -4.68 -1.79
N VAL A 41 2.35 -3.60 -2.57
CA VAL A 41 3.39 -3.32 -3.55
C VAL A 41 4.75 -3.11 -2.88
N ALA A 42 4.82 -2.37 -1.77
CA ALA A 42 6.07 -2.13 -1.03
C ALA A 42 6.73 -3.45 -0.59
N ARG A 43 5.93 -4.46 -0.20
CA ARG A 43 6.40 -5.80 0.17
C ARG A 43 7.16 -6.53 -0.95
N PHE A 44 6.88 -6.24 -2.22
CA PHE A 44 7.51 -6.90 -3.38
C PHE A 44 8.36 -5.95 -4.22
N ALA A 45 8.44 -4.67 -3.88
CA ALA A 45 9.21 -3.70 -4.62
C ALA A 45 10.72 -3.91 -4.40
N GLU A 46 11.49 -3.96 -5.48
CA GLU A 46 12.97 -4.08 -5.45
C GLU A 46 13.64 -2.79 -4.93
N ARG A 47 12.99 -1.64 -5.17
CA ARG A 47 13.46 -0.30 -4.80
C ARG A 47 12.30 0.58 -4.38
N ASP A 48 12.60 1.78 -3.90
CA ASP A 48 11.62 2.80 -3.53
C ASP A 48 10.63 2.36 -2.42
N VAL A 49 10.97 1.32 -1.65
CA VAL A 49 10.11 0.70 -0.61
C VAL A 49 9.60 1.76 0.36
N ILE A 50 10.51 2.59 0.89
CA ILE A 50 10.16 3.68 1.83
C ILE A 50 9.19 4.67 1.19
N THR A 51 9.46 5.11 -0.04
CA THR A 51 8.60 6.07 -0.75
C THR A 51 7.19 5.49 -0.97
N ILE A 52 7.08 4.23 -1.39
CA ILE A 52 5.79 3.56 -1.58
C ILE A 52 5.05 3.41 -0.24
N SER A 53 5.76 3.06 0.83
CA SER A 53 5.17 3.00 2.18
C SER A 53 4.71 4.36 2.70
N VAL A 54 5.43 5.45 2.39
CA VAL A 54 4.98 6.82 2.69
C VAL A 54 3.71 7.18 1.91
N GLU A 55 3.61 6.79 0.63
CA GLU A 55 2.38 6.97 -0.15
C GLU A 55 1.20 6.17 0.45
N ALA A 56 1.46 4.94 0.92
CA ALA A 56 0.45 4.11 1.59
C ALA A 56 -0.03 4.77 2.89
N ALA A 57 0.90 5.26 3.70
CA ALA A 57 0.68 6.04 4.91
C ALA A 57 -0.15 7.31 4.67
N GLN A 58 0.10 8.03 3.57
CA GLN A 58 -0.68 9.20 3.16
C GLN A 58 -2.09 8.82 2.72
N ALA A 59 -2.24 7.73 1.95
CA ALA A 59 -3.54 7.20 1.57
C ALA A 59 -4.36 6.76 2.81
N ALA A 60 -3.71 6.18 3.81
CA ALA A 60 -4.34 5.83 5.09
C ALA A 60 -4.90 7.06 5.79
N ALA A 61 -4.12 8.14 5.88
CA ALA A 61 -4.53 9.39 6.51
C ALA A 61 -5.73 10.06 5.82
N ALA A 62 -5.96 9.76 4.54
CA ALA A 62 -7.11 10.24 3.77
C ALA A 62 -8.38 9.35 3.91
N GLY A 63 -8.37 8.34 4.79
CA GLY A 63 -9.55 7.51 5.07
C GLY A 63 -10.71 8.31 5.67
N ASP A 64 -11.94 7.83 5.45
CA ASP A 64 -13.18 8.56 5.77
C ASP A 64 -13.45 8.68 7.29
N ASP A 65 -12.89 7.77 8.09
CA ASP A 65 -13.07 7.73 9.54
C ASP A 65 -11.78 7.33 10.28
N LYS A 66 -11.78 7.50 11.60
CA LYS A 66 -10.60 7.22 12.45
C LYS A 66 -10.22 5.75 12.48
N TYR A 67 -11.20 4.85 12.39
CA TYR A 67 -10.92 3.43 12.32
C TYR A 67 -10.15 3.12 11.02
N GLN A 68 -10.62 3.67 9.89
CA GLN A 68 -9.94 3.52 8.60
C GLN A 68 -8.53 4.11 8.63
N GLN A 69 -8.37 5.31 9.18
CA GLN A 69 -7.09 6.00 9.27
C GLN A 69 -6.05 5.22 10.08
N CYS A 70 -6.47 4.56 11.17
CA CYS A 70 -5.55 3.83 12.04
C CYS A 70 -5.35 2.37 11.58
N ALA A 71 -6.41 1.65 11.26
CA ALA A 71 -6.34 0.21 11.02
C ALA A 71 -5.52 -0.15 9.78
N VAL A 72 -5.56 0.68 8.72
CA VAL A 72 -4.81 0.36 7.50
C VAL A 72 -3.31 0.63 7.62
N ARG A 73 -2.89 1.44 8.60
CA ARG A 73 -1.46 1.73 8.87
C ARG A 73 -0.64 0.49 9.20
N ALA A 74 -1.29 -0.54 9.73
CA ALA A 74 -0.63 -1.80 10.02
C ALA A 74 -0.02 -2.44 8.76
N TRP A 75 -0.56 -2.14 7.57
CA TRP A 75 -0.15 -2.79 6.33
C TRP A 75 1.22 -2.31 5.83
N GLU A 76 1.46 -1.00 5.77
CA GLU A 76 2.77 -0.49 5.34
C GLU A 76 3.84 -0.68 6.42
N ILE A 77 3.46 -0.62 7.70
CA ILE A 77 4.37 -0.94 8.81
C ILE A 77 4.83 -2.40 8.70
N ALA A 78 3.90 -3.34 8.48
CA ALA A 78 4.25 -4.74 8.25
C ALA A 78 5.12 -4.92 7.00
N ALA A 79 4.79 -4.26 5.89
CA ALA A 79 5.58 -4.33 4.67
C ALA A 79 7.02 -3.80 4.87
N LEU A 80 7.20 -2.72 5.63
CA LEU A 80 8.51 -2.19 5.99
C LEU A 80 9.28 -3.16 6.87
N ALA A 81 8.64 -3.71 7.91
CA ALA A 81 9.26 -4.66 8.83
C ALA A 81 9.73 -5.94 8.12
N GLU A 82 8.91 -6.49 7.21
CA GLU A 82 9.27 -7.66 6.39
C GLU A 82 10.40 -7.38 5.39
N ARG A 83 10.66 -6.11 5.09
CA ARG A 83 11.73 -5.65 4.20
C ARG A 83 12.95 -5.13 4.98
N ASP A 84 13.00 -5.39 6.29
CA ASP A 84 14.05 -4.98 7.24
C ASP A 84 14.21 -3.46 7.44
N TYR A 85 13.19 -2.65 7.10
CA TYR A 85 13.15 -1.19 7.37
C TYR A 85 12.56 -0.90 8.75
N LEU A 86 13.22 -1.38 9.80
CA LEU A 86 12.70 -1.34 11.18
C LEU A 86 12.59 0.07 11.77
N THR A 87 13.40 1.02 11.30
CA THR A 87 13.34 2.42 11.79
C THR A 87 12.12 3.15 11.25
N GLU A 88 11.73 2.86 10.01
CA GLU A 88 10.57 3.43 9.34
C GLU A 88 9.27 2.71 9.69
N ALA A 89 9.36 1.46 10.19
CA ALA A 89 8.23 0.64 10.63
C ALA A 89 7.74 1.02 12.04
N SER A 90 7.36 2.28 12.24
CA SER A 90 6.89 2.83 13.53
C SER A 90 5.63 3.67 13.39
#